data_AF-A0A392QIL7-F1
#
_entry.id   AF-A0A392QIL7-F1
#
_cell.length_a   1.000
_cell.length_b   1.000
_cell.length_c   1.000
_cell.angle_alpha   90.00
_cell.angle_beta   90.00
_cell.angle_gamma   90.00
#
_symmetry.space_group_name_H-M   'P 1'
#
loop_
_entity.id
_entity.type
_entity.pdbx_description
1 polymer ?
#
loop_
_entity_poly.entity_id
_entity_poly.type
_entity_poly.pdbx_seq_one_letter_code
_entity_poly.pdbx_strand_id
1 'polypeptide(L)'
;MHECLNWLNSKRDNSVLYICFGSMCFFSDKQLYEIACGIEASSHEFVWIVPEKKGKEDESDEEKEKWLPKGFEERNIGKKGLIIRGWAPQVMILSHTAVGAFMTHCGWNSTVEAVSVGVPMITWPVHFDQFYNEKLITDVRGIGVEVGATEWCLDGIGEKEKVVSRDSIEKAVT
;
A
#
# COMPACT_ATOMS: atom_id res chain seq x y z
N MET A 1 0.20 4.28 -17.30
CA MET A 1 -0.02 2.81 -17.48
C MET A 1 1.17 2.14 -18.16
N HIS A 2 1.58 2.58 -19.36
CA HIS A 2 2.73 2.02 -20.08
C HIS A 2 4.04 2.09 -19.26
N GLU A 3 4.26 3.19 -18.53
CA GLU A 3 5.44 3.36 -17.67
C GLU A 3 5.49 2.39 -16.49
N CYS A 4 4.35 2.12 -15.83
CA CYS A 4 4.28 1.17 -14.72
C CYS A 4 4.61 -0.26 -15.18
N LEU A 5 4.03 -0.68 -16.32
CA LEU A 5 4.34 -1.98 -16.90
C LEU A 5 5.80 -2.10 -17.32
N ASN A 6 6.37 -1.08 -17.97
CA ASN A 6 7.78 -1.10 -18.36
C ASN A 6 8.70 -1.17 -17.13
N TRP A 7 8.34 -0.48 -16.05
CA TRP A 7 9.06 -0.57 -14.80
C TRP A 7 8.97 -1.98 -14.19
N LEU A 8 7.78 -2.57 -14.12
CA LEU A 8 7.56 -3.94 -13.63
C LEU A 8 8.30 -4.99 -14.48
N ASN A 9 8.31 -4.84 -15.80
CA ASN A 9 9.04 -5.71 -16.73
C ASN A 9 10.56 -5.71 -16.49
N SER A 10 11.10 -4.66 -15.87
CA SER A 10 12.53 -4.58 -15.51
C SER A 10 12.88 -5.29 -14.21
N LYS A 11 11.87 -5.79 -13.46
CA LYS A 11 12.04 -6.38 -12.14
C LYS A 11 12.13 -7.89 -12.21
N ARG A 12 12.65 -8.48 -11.14
CA ARG A 12 12.69 -9.95 -11.00
C ARG A 12 11.29 -10.45 -10.64
N ASP A 13 11.01 -11.70 -10.98
CA ASP A 13 9.77 -12.34 -10.54
C ASP A 13 9.66 -12.34 -9.02
N ASN A 14 8.45 -12.10 -8.51
CA ASN A 14 8.13 -12.04 -7.08
C ASN A 14 9.02 -11.08 -6.25
N SER A 15 9.56 -9.99 -6.83
CA SER A 15 10.41 -9.03 -6.11
C SER A 15 9.71 -7.75 -5.69
N VAL A 16 8.51 -7.48 -6.20
CA VAL A 16 7.80 -6.20 -6.03
C VAL A 16 6.64 -6.34 -5.05
N LEU A 17 6.61 -5.47 -4.05
CA LEU A 17 5.46 -5.23 -3.18
C LEU A 17 4.49 -4.26 -3.85
N TYR A 18 3.26 -4.71 -4.09
CA TYR A 18 2.18 -3.82 -4.50
C TYR A 18 1.45 -3.28 -3.27
N ILE A 19 1.23 -1.97 -3.20
CA ILE A 19 0.58 -1.29 -2.07
C ILE A 19 -0.60 -0.48 -2.60
N CYS A 20 -1.82 -0.89 -2.23
CA CYS A 20 -3.04 -0.18 -2.62
C CYS A 20 -4.16 -0.43 -1.60
N PHE A 21 -4.79 0.65 -1.17
CA PHE A 21 -5.83 0.61 -0.14
C PHE A 21 -7.23 0.88 -0.71
N GLY A 22 -7.40 0.73 -2.03
CA GLY A 22 -8.67 1.00 -2.70
C GLY A 22 -9.01 2.49 -2.78
N SER A 23 -10.25 2.79 -3.15
CA SER A 23 -10.72 4.17 -3.39
C SER A 23 -11.33 4.86 -2.18
N MET A 24 -11.58 4.12 -1.08
CA MET A 24 -12.30 4.61 0.10
C MET A 24 -11.48 4.58 1.38
N CYS A 25 -10.18 4.28 1.32
CA CYS A 25 -9.28 4.37 2.47
C CYS A 25 -8.37 5.58 2.34
N PHE A 26 -8.50 6.53 3.27
CA PHE A 26 -7.68 7.74 3.30
C PHE A 26 -6.83 7.74 4.56
N PHE A 27 -5.52 7.74 4.38
CA PHE A 27 -4.55 7.78 5.48
C PHE A 27 -4.11 9.21 5.77
N SER A 28 -3.92 9.51 7.05
CA SER A 28 -3.32 10.78 7.48
C SER A 28 -1.86 10.87 7.04
N ASP A 29 -1.33 12.09 6.96
CA ASP A 29 0.06 12.35 6.59
C ASP A 29 1.05 11.61 7.50
N LYS A 30 0.72 11.52 8.79
CA LYS A 30 1.51 10.77 9.77
C LYS A 30 1.58 9.28 9.42
N GLN A 31 0.46 8.66 9.03
CA GLN A 31 0.44 7.25 8.69
C GLN A 31 1.14 6.98 7.35
N LEU A 32 0.93 7.84 6.36
CA LEU A 32 1.62 7.78 5.07
C LEU A 32 3.14 7.93 5.27
N TYR A 33 3.59 8.78 6.19
CA TYR A 33 5.00 8.93 6.55
C TYR A 33 5.58 7.63 7.15
N GLU A 34 4.86 6.99 8.08
CA GLU A 34 5.28 5.70 8.63
C GLU A 34 5.34 4.61 7.56
N ILE A 35 4.38 4.58 6.62
CA ILE A 35 4.40 3.66 5.47
C ILE A 35 5.67 3.88 4.64
N ALA A 36 5.97 5.13 4.28
CA ALA A 36 7.16 5.47 3.51
C ALA A 36 8.45 5.04 4.24
N CYS A 37 8.55 5.29 5.54
CA CYS A 37 9.70 4.83 6.32
C CYS A 37 9.82 3.30 6.38
N GLY A 38 8.70 2.59 6.61
CA GLY A 38 8.71 1.13 6.72
C GLY A 38 9.09 0.44 5.41
N ILE A 39 8.56 0.91 4.28
CA ILE A 39 8.90 0.33 2.98
C ILE A 39 10.34 0.67 2.57
N GLU A 40 10.85 1.87 2.89
CA GLU A 40 12.25 2.22 2.65
C GLU A 40 13.20 1.34 3.47
N ALA A 41 12.89 1.10 4.75
CA ALA A 41 13.67 0.23 5.62
C ALA A 41 13.69 -1.23 5.15
N SER A 42 12.54 -1.74 4.70
CA SER A 42 12.41 -3.11 4.16
C SER A 42 13.32 -3.40 2.96
N SER A 43 13.79 -2.36 2.26
CA SER A 43 14.63 -2.46 1.07
C SER A 43 14.02 -3.22 -0.13
N HIS A 44 12.75 -3.62 -0.06
CA HIS A 44 12.02 -4.24 -1.15
C HIS A 44 11.65 -3.24 -2.25
N GLU A 45 11.52 -3.75 -3.48
CA GLU A 45 10.99 -2.96 -4.58
C GLU A 45 9.49 -2.80 -4.42
N PHE A 46 8.92 -1.66 -4.80
CA PHE A 46 7.49 -1.41 -4.55
C PHE A 46 6.78 -0.60 -5.64
N VAL A 47 5.48 -0.84 -5.77
CA VAL A 47 4.54 0.04 -6.47
C VAL A 47 3.49 0.50 -5.45
N TRP A 48 3.43 1.79 -5.19
CA TRP A 48 2.52 2.36 -4.20
C TRP A 48 1.50 3.30 -4.84
N ILE A 49 0.22 2.95 -4.71
CA ILE A 49 -0.90 3.77 -5.13
C ILE A 49 -1.30 4.69 -3.98
N VAL A 50 -1.23 6.00 -4.22
CA VAL A 50 -1.63 7.02 -3.25
C VAL A 50 -2.81 7.80 -3.82
N PRO A 51 -3.93 7.97 -3.08
CA PRO A 51 -5.03 8.81 -3.52
C PRO A 51 -4.55 10.21 -3.91
N GLU A 52 -5.13 10.77 -4.97
CA GLU A 52 -4.81 12.14 -5.37
C GLU A 52 -5.32 13.10 -4.29
N LYS A 53 -4.39 13.72 -3.56
CA LYS A 53 -4.73 14.81 -2.64
C LYS A 53 -5.05 16.03 -3.47
N LYS A 54 -6.31 16.44 -3.49
CA LYS A 54 -6.65 17.81 -3.89
C LYS A 54 -6.13 18.72 -2.77
N GLY A 55 -4.92 19.25 -2.95
CA GLY A 55 -4.39 20.27 -2.06
C GLY A 55 -5.37 21.44 -1.98
N LYS A 56 -5.35 22.16 -0.86
CA LYS A 56 -6.07 23.45 -0.81
C LYS A 56 -5.39 24.41 -1.80
N GLU A 57 -6.15 25.34 -2.39
CA GLU A 57 -5.63 26.29 -3.38
C GLU A 57 -4.41 27.09 -2.87
N ASP A 58 -4.27 27.21 -1.54
CA ASP A 58 -3.20 27.95 -0.86
C ASP A 58 -2.08 27.08 -0.23
N GLU A 59 -2.10 25.75 -0.39
CA GLU A 59 -1.05 24.88 0.15
C GLU A 59 0.22 24.93 -0.71
N SER A 60 1.37 25.20 -0.07
CA SER A 60 2.67 25.14 -0.74
C SER A 60 3.04 23.71 -1.11
N ASP A 61 3.95 23.54 -2.06
CA ASP A 61 4.40 22.20 -2.46
C ASP A 61 5.12 21.46 -1.32
N GLU A 62 5.80 22.19 -0.42
CA GLU A 62 6.36 21.62 0.82
C GLU A 62 5.26 21.08 1.75
N GLU A 63 4.08 21.71 1.79
CA GLU A 63 2.96 21.24 2.60
C GLU A 63 2.29 20.00 2.01
N LYS A 64 2.27 19.88 0.68
CA LYS A 64 1.75 18.71 -0.03
C LYS A 64 2.66 17.48 0.11
N GLU A 65 3.93 17.67 0.45
CA GLU A 65 4.93 16.60 0.59
C GLU A 65 5.24 16.18 2.04
N LYS A 66 4.59 16.79 3.05
CA LYS A 66 4.82 16.47 4.48
C LYS A 66 4.65 14.99 4.86
N TRP A 67 3.93 14.22 4.04
CA TRP A 67 3.68 12.80 4.25
C TRP A 67 4.80 11.88 3.76
N LEU A 68 5.86 12.42 3.13
CA LEU A 68 7.07 11.67 2.75
C LEU A 68 8.28 12.13 3.57
N PRO A 69 9.22 11.21 3.90
CA PRO A 69 10.53 11.60 4.40
C PRO A 69 11.25 12.51 3.41
N LYS A 70 11.96 13.51 3.92
CA LYS A 70 12.76 14.42 3.08
C LYS A 70 13.71 13.61 2.19
N GLY A 71 13.69 13.87 0.88
CA GLY A 71 14.54 13.20 -0.10
C GLY A 71 14.08 11.79 -0.50
N PHE A 72 12.87 11.35 -0.09
CA PHE A 72 12.40 9.99 -0.31
C PHE A 72 12.27 9.67 -1.81
N GLU A 73 11.70 10.59 -2.59
CA GLU A 73 11.47 10.34 -4.01
C GLU A 73 12.79 10.24 -4.78
N GLU A 74 13.77 11.09 -4.48
CA GLU A 74 15.09 11.09 -5.10
C GLU A 74 15.89 9.82 -4.77
N ARG A 75 15.70 9.27 -3.57
CA ARG A 75 16.36 8.02 -3.16
C ARG A 75 15.73 6.79 -3.80
N ASN A 76 14.40 6.75 -3.92
CA ASN A 76 13.67 5.51 -4.19
C ASN A 76 13.04 5.46 -5.58
N ILE A 77 12.43 6.55 -6.04
CA ILE A 77 11.54 6.53 -7.19
C ILE A 77 12.33 6.45 -8.50
N GLY A 78 11.87 5.59 -9.41
CA GLY A 78 12.54 5.27 -10.67
C GLY A 78 13.64 4.20 -10.56
N LYS A 79 14.08 3.86 -9.33
CA LYS A 79 15.05 2.79 -9.07
C LYS A 79 14.38 1.62 -8.35
N LYS A 80 14.04 1.82 -7.08
CA LYS A 80 13.45 0.80 -6.19
C LYS A 80 11.93 0.89 -6.10
N GLY A 81 11.39 2.10 -6.23
CA GLY A 81 9.96 2.36 -6.06
C GLY A 81 9.32 3.02 -7.26
N LEU A 82 8.01 2.88 -7.33
CA LEU A 82 7.12 3.68 -8.17
C LEU A 82 5.94 4.16 -7.32
N ILE A 83 5.67 5.46 -7.31
CA ILE A 83 4.45 6.02 -6.74
C ILE A 83 3.52 6.40 -7.89
N ILE A 84 2.27 5.93 -7.82
CA ILE A 84 1.21 6.32 -8.76
C ILE A 84 0.16 7.08 -7.96
N ARG A 85 -0.08 8.34 -8.36
CA ARG A 85 -1.08 9.20 -7.73
C ARG A 85 -2.43 9.03 -8.42
N GLY A 86 -3.50 8.88 -7.64
CA GLY A 86 -4.85 8.67 -8.15
C GLY A 86 -5.14 7.19 -8.42
N TRP A 87 -5.48 6.85 -9.66
CA TRP A 87 -5.95 5.52 -10.03
C TRP A 87 -4.91 4.70 -10.80
N ALA A 88 -4.90 3.39 -10.56
CA ALA A 88 -4.08 2.42 -11.30
C ALA A 88 -4.88 1.17 -11.67
N PRO A 89 -4.52 0.48 -12.77
CA PRO A 89 -5.18 -0.76 -13.19
C PRO A 89 -4.75 -1.92 -12.29
N GLN A 90 -5.36 -2.03 -11.10
CA GLN A 90 -4.97 -2.97 -10.05
C GLN A 90 -4.84 -4.42 -10.55
N VAL A 91 -5.84 -4.94 -11.27
CA VAL A 91 -5.81 -6.30 -11.83
C VAL A 91 -4.57 -6.54 -12.69
N MET A 92 -4.20 -5.56 -13.52
CA MET A 92 -3.03 -5.66 -14.40
C MET A 92 -1.72 -5.67 -13.60
N ILE A 93 -1.61 -4.85 -12.55
CA ILE A 93 -0.43 -4.83 -11.67
C ILE A 93 -0.33 -6.17 -10.93
N LEU A 94 -1.41 -6.60 -10.27
CA LEU A 94 -1.47 -7.87 -9.54
C LEU A 94 -1.16 -9.09 -10.42
N SER A 95 -1.56 -9.07 -11.69
CA SER A 95 -1.30 -10.17 -12.63
C SER A 95 0.14 -10.21 -13.17
N HIS A 96 0.98 -9.23 -12.83
CA HIS A 96 2.35 -9.17 -13.33
C HIS A 96 3.29 -10.07 -12.50
N THR A 97 4.15 -10.86 -13.16
CA THR A 97 5.02 -11.86 -12.50
C THR A 97 5.98 -11.28 -11.48
N ALA A 98 6.39 -10.02 -11.66
CA ALA A 98 7.21 -9.29 -10.70
C ALA A 98 6.52 -9.05 -9.34
N VAL A 99 5.19 -9.02 -9.25
CA VAL A 99 4.48 -8.77 -7.99
C VAL A 99 4.55 -10.02 -7.11
N GLY A 100 5.23 -9.89 -5.96
CA GLY A 100 5.39 -10.97 -5.00
C GLY A 100 4.44 -10.91 -3.81
N ALA A 101 3.91 -9.73 -3.49
CA ALA A 101 2.99 -9.54 -2.37
C ALA A 101 2.09 -8.31 -2.58
N PHE A 102 0.94 -8.30 -1.91
CA PHE A 102 -0.02 -7.20 -1.94
C PHE A 102 -0.37 -6.68 -0.54
N MET A 103 0.07 -5.47 -0.22
CA MET A 103 -0.38 -4.75 0.96
C MET A 103 -1.73 -4.08 0.68
N THR A 104 -2.76 -4.52 1.39
CA THR A 104 -4.16 -4.24 1.05
C THR A 104 -5.03 -3.90 2.25
N HIS A 105 -6.00 -3.01 2.01
CA HIS A 105 -7.10 -2.73 2.91
C HIS A 105 -8.08 -3.90 3.15
N CYS A 106 -7.90 -5.05 2.49
CA CYS A 106 -8.75 -6.24 2.64
C CYS A 106 -10.21 -6.06 2.18
N GLY A 107 -10.49 -5.07 1.31
CA GLY A 107 -11.78 -4.98 0.63
C GLY A 107 -12.02 -6.19 -0.28
N TRP A 108 -13.24 -6.75 -0.27
CA TRP A 108 -13.53 -8.06 -0.86
C TRP A 108 -13.13 -8.19 -2.34
N ASN A 109 -13.36 -7.16 -3.16
CA ASN A 109 -12.95 -7.17 -4.57
C ASN A 109 -11.44 -7.34 -4.72
N SER A 110 -10.66 -6.55 -3.96
CA SER A 110 -9.19 -6.62 -3.99
C SER A 110 -8.66 -7.95 -3.46
N THR A 111 -9.33 -8.52 -2.45
CA THR A 111 -9.02 -9.86 -1.94
C THR A 111 -9.23 -10.93 -3.02
N VAL A 112 -10.36 -10.91 -3.72
CA VAL A 112 -10.65 -11.88 -4.80
C VAL A 112 -9.68 -11.72 -5.97
N GLU A 113 -9.34 -10.50 -6.35
CA GLU A 113 -8.34 -10.23 -7.39
C GLU A 113 -6.98 -10.86 -7.04
N ALA A 114 -6.48 -10.62 -5.82
CA ALA A 114 -5.21 -11.18 -5.36
C ALA A 114 -5.22 -12.72 -5.30
N VAL A 115 -6.29 -13.30 -4.77
CA VAL A 115 -6.49 -14.76 -4.72
C VAL A 115 -6.51 -15.36 -6.12
N SER A 116 -7.15 -14.68 -7.08
CA SER A 116 -7.27 -15.18 -8.47
C SER A 116 -5.93 -15.29 -9.19
N VAL A 117 -4.95 -14.49 -8.80
CA VAL A 117 -3.59 -14.52 -9.36
C VAL A 117 -2.55 -15.18 -8.43
N GLY A 118 -2.98 -15.67 -7.26
CA GLY A 118 -2.11 -16.36 -6.31
C GLY A 118 -1.12 -15.46 -5.57
N VAL A 119 -1.41 -14.16 -5.43
CA VAL A 119 -0.53 -13.21 -4.72
C VAL A 119 -0.87 -13.19 -3.22
N PRO A 120 0.11 -13.45 -2.33
CA PRO A 120 -0.10 -13.36 -0.88
C PRO A 120 -0.30 -11.91 -0.42
N MET A 121 -0.98 -11.73 0.72
CA MET A 121 -1.40 -10.42 1.18
C MET A 121 -0.74 -9.99 2.50
N ILE A 122 -0.39 -8.71 2.60
CA ILE A 122 -0.13 -8.04 3.87
C ILE A 122 -1.41 -7.28 4.22
N THR A 123 -2.11 -7.71 5.26
CA THR A 123 -3.45 -7.21 5.59
C THR A 123 -3.35 -5.94 6.42
N TRP A 124 -4.14 -4.93 6.01
CA TRP A 124 -4.25 -3.64 6.67
C TRP A 124 -5.70 -3.15 6.63
N PRO A 125 -6.64 -3.78 7.34
CA PRO A 125 -8.03 -3.38 7.32
C PRO A 125 -8.24 -1.97 7.89
N VAL A 126 -9.27 -1.28 7.39
CA VAL A 126 -9.58 0.12 7.73
C VAL A 126 -11.02 0.28 8.18
N HIS A 127 -12.00 -0.17 7.39
CA HIS A 127 -13.41 0.08 7.61
C HIS A 127 -14.32 -1.07 7.11
N PHE A 128 -15.63 -0.95 7.33
CA PHE A 128 -16.63 -1.96 6.96
C PHE A 128 -16.27 -3.39 7.42
N ASP A 129 -16.32 -4.35 6.51
CA ASP A 129 -16.09 -5.78 6.70
C ASP A 129 -14.61 -6.19 6.62
N GLN A 130 -13.70 -5.23 6.38
CA GLN A 130 -12.29 -5.51 6.08
C GLN A 130 -11.57 -6.29 7.18
N PHE A 131 -11.91 -6.07 8.45
CA PHE A 131 -11.33 -6.81 9.58
C PHE A 131 -11.78 -8.28 9.62
N TYR A 132 -13.00 -8.58 9.16
CA TYR A 132 -13.43 -9.97 9.00
C TYR A 132 -12.71 -10.62 7.81
N ASN A 133 -12.54 -9.87 6.72
CA ASN A 133 -11.78 -10.33 5.55
C ASN A 133 -10.32 -10.60 5.91
N GLU A 134 -9.69 -9.76 6.73
CA GLU A 134 -8.36 -10.02 7.28
C GLU A 134 -8.29 -11.39 7.96
N LYS A 135 -9.19 -11.69 8.90
CA LYS A 135 -9.20 -12.99 9.61
C LYS A 135 -9.45 -14.18 8.69
N LEU A 136 -10.21 -13.99 7.61
CA LEU A 136 -10.34 -15.02 6.58
C LEU A 136 -9.00 -15.24 5.84
N ILE A 137 -8.29 -14.16 5.49
CA ILE A 137 -6.99 -14.19 4.79
C ILE A 137 -5.90 -14.82 5.66
N THR A 138 -5.79 -14.40 6.91
CA THR A 138 -4.71 -14.75 7.84
C THR A 138 -5.01 -16.06 8.55
N ASP A 139 -6.03 -16.10 9.41
CA ASP A 139 -6.27 -17.22 10.33
C ASP A 139 -6.88 -18.44 9.63
N VAL A 140 -7.79 -18.24 8.67
CA VAL A 140 -8.55 -19.33 8.05
C VAL A 140 -7.86 -19.88 6.80
N ARG A 141 -7.26 -19.02 5.98
CA ARG A 141 -6.62 -19.41 4.71
C ARG A 141 -5.10 -19.46 4.78
N GLY A 142 -4.46 -18.74 5.71
CA GLY A 142 -3.00 -18.73 5.82
C GLY A 142 -2.29 -18.16 4.59
N ILE A 143 -2.94 -17.22 3.87
CA ILE A 143 -2.42 -16.60 2.64
C ILE A 143 -2.02 -15.14 2.84
N GLY A 144 -1.86 -14.71 4.09
CA GLY A 144 -1.39 -13.38 4.41
C GLY A 144 -0.93 -13.20 5.84
N VAL A 145 -0.34 -12.04 6.10
CA VAL A 145 0.19 -11.61 7.41
C VAL A 145 -0.38 -10.26 7.80
N GLU A 146 -0.64 -10.06 9.09
CA GLU A 146 -1.20 -8.83 9.62
C GLU A 146 -0.11 -7.78 9.83
N VAL A 147 -0.33 -6.57 9.32
CA VAL A 147 0.56 -5.43 9.59
C VAL A 147 0.37 -4.86 11.00
N GLY A 148 -0.70 -5.27 11.69
CA GLY A 148 -1.04 -4.81 13.05
C GLY A 148 -1.98 -3.60 13.09
N ALA A 149 -2.82 -3.41 12.08
CA ALA A 149 -3.86 -2.40 12.11
C ALA A 149 -5.00 -2.82 13.06
N THR A 150 -5.26 -2.04 14.12
CA THR A 150 -6.27 -2.40 15.13
C THR A 150 -7.47 -1.46 15.18
N GLU A 151 -7.41 -0.32 14.49
CA GLU A 151 -8.45 0.71 14.55
C GLU A 151 -9.40 0.64 13.35
N TRP A 152 -10.66 0.34 13.67
CA TRP A 152 -11.77 0.35 12.73
C TRP A 152 -12.39 1.74 12.62
N CYS A 153 -12.61 2.20 11.40
CA CYS A 153 -13.28 3.45 11.06
C CYS A 153 -14.59 3.15 10.32
N LEU A 154 -15.63 3.98 10.50
CA LEU A 154 -16.94 3.72 9.89
C LEU A 154 -16.93 3.94 8.36
N ASP A 155 -16.34 5.04 7.91
CA ASP A 155 -16.41 5.52 6.52
C ASP A 155 -15.04 5.53 5.80
N GLY A 156 -13.98 5.06 6.46
CA GLY A 156 -12.63 5.05 5.90
C GLY A 156 -11.99 6.43 5.80
N ILE A 157 -12.65 7.45 6.36
CA ILE A 157 -12.22 8.85 6.37
C ILE A 157 -12.11 9.29 7.83
N GLY A 158 -10.90 9.60 8.28
CA GLY A 158 -10.69 10.14 9.61
C GLY A 158 -9.27 9.96 10.08
N GLU A 159 -8.82 10.86 10.96
CA GLU A 159 -7.57 10.63 11.66
C GLU A 159 -7.75 9.43 12.59
N LYS A 160 -6.95 8.38 12.35
CA LYS A 160 -6.79 7.29 13.30
C LYS A 160 -6.00 7.79 14.50
N GLU A 161 -6.41 7.40 15.71
CA GLU A 161 -5.69 7.76 16.94
C GLU A 161 -4.34 7.05 17.00
N LYS A 162 -4.28 5.82 16.50
CA LYS A 162 -3.05 5.02 16.41
C LYS A 162 -2.58 4.88 14.97
N VAL A 163 -1.30 5.19 14.80
CA VAL A 163 -0.56 4.83 13.59
C VAL A 163 0.03 3.43 13.74
N VAL A 164 0.00 2.65 12.66
CA VAL A 164 0.85 1.47 12.54
C VAL A 164 2.27 1.96 12.30
N SER A 165 3.19 1.57 13.19
CA SER A 165 4.59 2.02 13.15
C SER A 165 5.35 1.45 11.97
N ARG A 166 6.35 2.19 11.46
CA ARG A 166 7.29 1.71 10.44
C ARG A 166 7.92 0.35 10.77
N ASP A 167 8.19 0.07 12.04
CA ASP A 167 8.81 -1.20 12.46
C ASP A 167 7.85 -2.38 12.23
N SER A 168 6.55 -2.18 12.50
CA SER A 168 5.52 -3.17 12.19
C SER A 168 5.39 -3.39 10.68
N ILE A 169 5.49 -2.30 9.90
CA ILE A 169 5.39 -2.33 8.43
C ILE A 169 6.60 -3.07 7.84
N GLU A 170 7.82 -2.71 8.24
CA GLU A 170 9.06 -3.36 7.83
C GLU A 170 9.03 -4.85 8.15
N LYS A 171 8.61 -5.21 9.38
CA LYS A 171 8.49 -6.60 9.81
C LYS A 171 7.46 -7.39 9.00
N ALA A 172 6.35 -6.77 8.58
CA ALA A 172 5.33 -7.45 7.79
C ALA A 172 5.76 -7.67 6.32
N VAL A 173 6.70 -6.86 5.82
CA VAL A 173 7.23 -6.96 4.46
C VAL A 173 8.40 -7.95 4.35
N THR A 174 9.12 -8.19 5.47
CA THR A 174 10.32 -9.04 5.54
C THR A 174 10.00 -10.52 5.78
#